data_AF-A0A8T5LLD6-F1
#
_entry.id   AF-A0A8T5LLD6-F1
#
_cell.length_a   1.000
_cell.length_b   1.000
_cell.length_c   1.000
_cell.angle_alpha   90.00
_cell.angle_beta   90.00
_cell.angle_gamma   90.00
#
_symmetry.space_group_name_H-M   'P 1'
#
loop_
_entity.id
_entity.type
_entity.pdbx_description
1 polymer ?
#
loop_
_entity_poly.entity_id
_entity_poly.type
_entity_poly.pdbx_seq_one_letter_code
_entity_poly.pdbx_strand_id
1 'polypeptide(L)'
;MVEVIPVPRCPKCDYALTLLEKRDKYKCALCDGIYTTREIDLIQFHKWNKREKEKDRQARGIKPKIVTEEVKNQYSSKSEQKRLDSRE
;
A
#
# COMPACT_ATOMS: atom_id res chain seq x y z
N MET A 1 -22.93 -15.29 11.94
CA MET A 1 -21.90 -14.22 11.95
C MET A 1 -21.90 -13.62 10.56
N VAL A 2 -22.23 -12.35 10.39
CA VAL A 2 -22.24 -11.71 9.07
C VAL A 2 -20.80 -11.36 8.73
N GLU A 3 -20.18 -12.10 7.82
CA GLU A 3 -18.87 -11.74 7.28
C GLU A 3 -19.04 -10.49 6.42
N VAL A 4 -18.57 -9.36 6.92
CA VAL A 4 -18.52 -8.11 6.16
C VAL A 4 -17.34 -8.25 5.18
N ILE A 5 -17.61 -8.71 3.96
CA ILE A 5 -16.60 -8.74 2.90
C ILE A 5 -16.28 -7.29 2.53
N PRO A 6 -15.06 -6.80 2.78
CA PRO A 6 -14.72 -5.41 2.48
C PRO A 6 -14.76 -5.18 0.97
N VAL A 7 -15.66 -4.31 0.53
CA VAL A 7 -15.76 -3.93 -0.90
C VAL A 7 -14.43 -3.31 -1.34
N PRO A 8 -13.76 -3.86 -2.37
CA PRO A 8 -12.50 -3.33 -2.83
C PRO A 8 -12.67 -1.93 -3.41
N ARG A 9 -11.71 -1.05 -3.12
CA ARG A 9 -11.73 0.35 -3.53
C ARG A 9 -10.60 0.65 -4.51
N CYS A 10 -10.89 1.53 -5.46
CA CYS A 10 -9.95 1.96 -6.47
C CYS A 10 -8.75 2.66 -5.82
N PRO A 11 -7.51 2.26 -6.11
CA PRO A 11 -6.34 2.90 -5.54
C PRO A 11 -6.14 4.35 -6.02
N LYS A 12 -6.80 4.77 -7.10
CA LYS A 12 -6.69 6.13 -7.66
C LYS A 12 -7.76 7.10 -7.12
N CYS A 13 -9.02 6.68 -7.07
CA CYS A 13 -10.15 7.55 -6.73
C CYS A 13 -10.98 7.08 -5.53
N ASP A 14 -10.57 5.99 -4.87
CA ASP A 14 -11.26 5.37 -3.73
C ASP A 14 -12.72 4.93 -3.97
N TYR A 15 -13.18 4.97 -5.22
CA TYR A 15 -14.48 4.47 -5.61
C TYR A 15 -14.57 2.95 -5.52
N ALA A 16 -15.77 2.42 -5.27
CA ALA A 16 -16.00 0.98 -5.23
C ALA A 16 -15.62 0.32 -6.57
N LEU A 17 -14.91 -0.80 -6.50
CA LEU A 17 -14.54 -1.60 -7.66
C LEU A 17 -15.59 -2.69 -7.90
N THR A 18 -15.92 -2.91 -9.16
CA THR A 18 -16.81 -3.98 -9.60
C THR A 18 -15.98 -5.16 -10.10
N LEU A 19 -16.28 -6.37 -9.63
CA LEU A 19 -15.63 -7.58 -10.13
C LEU A 19 -16.14 -7.93 -11.53
N LEU A 20 -15.21 -8.17 -12.46
CA LEU A 20 -15.48 -8.72 -13.78
C LEU A 20 -15.28 -10.23 -13.70
N GLU A 21 -16.34 -10.96 -13.34
CA GLU A 21 -16.32 -12.41 -13.02
C GLU A 21 -15.64 -13.27 -14.10
N LYS A 22 -15.77 -12.91 -15.38
CA LYS A 22 -15.17 -13.69 -16.49
C LYS A 22 -13.65 -13.56 -16.61
N ARG A 23 -13.03 -12.62 -15.89
CA ARG A 23 -11.62 -12.22 -16.13
C ARG A 23 -10.78 -12.09 -14.86
N ASP A 24 -11.32 -12.38 -13.67
CA ASP A 24 -10.66 -12.18 -12.37
C ASP A 24 -10.00 -10.81 -12.22
N LYS A 25 -10.74 -9.79 -12.67
CA LYS A 25 -10.30 -8.40 -12.69
C LYS A 25 -11.35 -7.52 -12.07
N TYR A 26 -10.92 -6.48 -11.39
CA TYR A 26 -11.73 -5.40 -10.89
C TYR A 26 -11.71 -4.23 -11.86
N LYS A 27 -12.88 -3.61 -12.09
CA LYS A 27 -13.01 -2.37 -12.84
C LYS A 27 -13.54 -1.24 -11.95
N CYS A 28 -12.94 -0.07 -12.06
CA CYS A 28 -13.49 1.15 -11.47
C CYS A 28 -14.48 1.82 -12.44
N ALA A 29 -15.68 2.15 -11.97
CA ALA A 29 -16.68 2.84 -12.77
C ALA A 29 -16.37 4.33 -12.99
N LEU A 30 -15.59 4.97 -12.11
CA LEU A 30 -15.27 6.41 -12.23
C LEU A 30 -14.08 6.70 -13.13
N CYS A 31 -12.98 5.94 -12.97
CA CYS A 31 -11.73 6.21 -13.68
C CYS A 31 -11.41 5.18 -14.76
N ASP A 32 -12.34 4.26 -15.04
CA ASP A 32 -12.20 3.12 -15.96
C ASP A 32 -10.97 2.23 -15.72
N GLY A 33 -10.33 2.37 -14.55
CA GLY A 33 -9.13 1.62 -14.19
C GLY A 33 -9.46 0.13 -14.04
N ILE A 34 -8.61 -0.72 -14.62
CA ILE A 34 -8.70 -2.17 -14.50
C ILE A 34 -7.55 -2.66 -13.65
N TYR A 35 -7.86 -3.49 -12.66
CA TYR A 35 -6.92 -4.05 -11.70
C TYR A 35 -7.14 -5.56 -11.62
N THR A 36 -6.09 -6.33 -11.42
CA THR A 36 -6.22 -7.75 -11.12
C THR A 36 -6.64 -7.95 -9.66
N THR A 37 -7.26 -9.10 -9.36
CA THR A 37 -7.57 -9.46 -7.97
C THR A 37 -6.32 -9.43 -7.09
N ARG A 38 -5.21 -10.01 -7.57
CA ARG A 38 -3.93 -10.01 -6.85
C ARG A 38 -3.42 -8.61 -6.50
N GLU A 39 -3.54 -7.64 -7.41
CA GLU A 39 -3.13 -6.26 -7.14
C GLU A 39 -3.97 -5.63 -6.03
N ILE A 40 -5.28 -5.82 -6.08
CA ILE A 40 -6.20 -5.30 -5.06
C ILE A 40 -5.93 -5.94 -3.70
N ASP A 41 -5.75 -7.26 -3.66
CA ASP A 41 -5.45 -8.00 -2.42
C ASP A 41 -4.14 -7.52 -1.78
N LEU A 42 -3.09 -7.34 -2.59
CA LEU A 42 -1.82 -6.81 -2.12
C LEU A 42 -1.98 -5.41 -1.52
N ILE A 43 -2.73 -4.52 -2.19
CA ILE A 43 -2.97 -3.16 -1.70
C ILE A 43 -3.74 -3.18 -0.39
N GLN A 44 -4.78 -4.00 -0.28
CA GLN A 44 -5.56 -4.16 0.94
C GLN A 44 -4.70 -4.73 2.08
N PHE A 45 -3.90 -5.76 1.80
CA PHE A 45 -2.97 -6.34 2.76
C PHE A 45 -1.97 -5.32 3.28
N HIS A 46 -1.34 -4.52 2.40
CA HIS A 46 -0.42 -3.47 2.81
C HIS A 46 -1.10 -2.41 3.68
N LYS A 47 -2.33 -1.99 3.33
CA LYS A 47 -3.12 -1.04 4.14
C LYS A 47 -3.48 -1.62 5.52
N TRP A 48 -3.83 -2.90 5.58
CA TRP A 48 -4.12 -3.59 6.84
C TRP A 48 -2.86 -3.72 7.70
N ASN A 49 -1.77 -4.25 7.14
CA ASN A 49 -0.50 -4.44 7.83
C ASN A 49 0.06 -3.12 8.37
N LYS A 50 -0.07 -2.02 7.62
CA LYS A 50 0.31 -0.68 8.09
C LYS A 50 -0.50 -0.26 9.33
N ARG A 51 -1.81 -0.52 9.34
CA ARG A 51 -2.68 -0.21 10.49
C ARG A 51 -2.32 -1.07 11.69
N GLU A 52 -2.05 -2.36 11.50
CA GLU A 52 -1.64 -3.25 12.59
C GLU A 52 -0.29 -2.86 13.19
N LYS A 53 0.69 -2.50 12.35
CA LYS A 53 1.98 -1.98 12.85
C LYS A 53 1.82 -0.70 13.66
N GLU A 54 0.91 0.19 13.24
CA GLU A 54 0.65 1.43 13.98
C GLU A 54 -0.03 1.14 15.32
N LYS A 55 -0.98 0.20 15.38
CA LYS A 55 -1.59 -0.26 16.63
C LYS A 55 -0.55 -0.88 17.58
N ASP A 56 0.30 -1.77 17.08
CA ASP A 56 1.38 -2.39 17.88
C ASP A 56 2.36 -1.34 18.41
N ARG A 57 2.70 -0.35 17.58
CA ARG A 57 3.53 0.79 17.99
C ARG A 57 2.88 1.61 19.12
N GLN A 58 1.59 1.93 19.00
CA GLN A 58 0.84 2.65 20.02
C GLN A 58 0.73 1.84 21.33
N ALA A 59 0.44 0.54 21.22
CA ALA A 59 0.36 -0.36 22.37
C ALA A 59 1.70 -0.46 23.12
N ARG A 60 2.83 -0.39 22.42
CA ARG A 60 4.18 -0.38 23.01
C ARG A 60 4.63 1.00 23.51
N GLY A 61 3.80 2.04 23.40
CA GLY A 61 4.15 3.41 23.82
C GLY A 61 5.25 4.06 22.96
N ILE A 62 5.56 3.50 21.79
CA ILE A 62 6.61 4.00 20.91
C ILE A 62 6.01 5.13 20.07
N LYS A 63 6.36 6.39 20.35
CA LYS A 63 5.91 7.51 19.52
C LYS A 63 6.48 7.36 18.10
N PRO A 64 5.69 7.58 17.04
CA PRO A 64 6.23 7.60 15.69
C PRO A 64 7.33 8.67 15.61
N LYS A 65 8.56 8.27 15.27
CA LYS A 65 9.57 9.23 14.81
C LYS A 65 8.98 9.89 13.57
N ILE A 66 8.68 11.18 13.66
CA ILE A 66 8.36 12.00 12.49
C ILE A 66 9.59 11.92 11.59
N VAL A 67 9.47 11.18 10.49
CA VAL A 67 10.51 11.12 9.47
C VAL A 67 10.34 12.40 8.67
N THR A 68 11.09 13.44 9.00
CA THR A 68 11.23 14.64 8.17
C THR A 68 11.78 14.26 6.79
N GLU A 69 11.49 15.05 5.75
CA GLU A 69 11.98 14.81 4.37
C GLU A 69 13.50 14.61 4.30
N GLU A 70 14.23 15.20 5.24
CA GLU A 70 15.68 15.08 5.43
C GLU A 70 16.12 13.62 5.60
N VAL A 71 15.35 12.82 6.37
CA VAL A 71 15.68 11.41 6.63
C VAL A 71 15.38 10.55 5.40
N LYS A 72 14.37 10.90 4.58
CA LYS A 72 14.11 10.21 3.30
C LYS A 72 15.23 10.43 2.29
N ASN A 73 15.71 11.68 2.16
CA ASN A 73 16.83 12.00 1.27
C ASN A 73 18.10 11.25 1.68
N GLN A 74 18.34 11.10 2.99
CA GLN A 74 19.51 10.38 3.50
C GLN A 74 19.54 8.88 3.12
N TYR A 75 18.37 8.22 2.99
CA TYR A 75 18.29 6.85 2.46
C TYR A 75 18.53 6.78 0.96
N SER A 76 18.03 7.75 0.18
CA SER A 76 18.24 7.82 -1.27
C SER A 76 19.73 7.99 -1.61
N SER A 77 20.42 8.91 -0.92
CA SER A 77 21.85 9.16 -1.13
C SER A 77 22.73 7.96 -0.77
N LYS A 78 22.38 7.21 0.29
CA LYS A 78 23.13 6.00 0.68
C LYS A 78 22.98 4.85 -0.32
N SER A 79 21.80 4.69 -0.93
CA SER A 79 21.59 3.68 -1.98
C SER A 79 22.32 4.00 -3.28
N GLU A 80 22.51 5.28 -3.60
CA GLU A 80 23.31 5.71 -4.77
C GLU A 80 24.82 5.53 -4.53
N GLN A 81 25.32 5.89 -3.34
CA GLN A 81 26.72 5.69 -2.99
C GLN A 81 27.12 4.21 -3.09
N LYS A 82 26.26 3.29 -2.63
CA LYS A 82 26.52 1.84 -2.68
C LYS A 82 26.57 1.28 -4.11
N ARG A 83 25.88 1.91 -5.08
CA ARG A 83 25.94 1.51 -6.50
C ARG A 83 27.21 1.98 -7.21
N LEU A 84 27.76 3.11 -6.77
CA LEU A 84 29.01 3.66 -7.31
C LEU A 84 30.22 2.89 -6.78
N ASP A 85 30.23 2.57 -5.49
CA ASP A 85 31.31 1.83 -4.81
C ASP A 85 31.45 0.37 -5.29
N SER A 86 30.38 -0.20 -5.89
CA SER A 86 30.40 -1.56 -6.46
C SER A 86 30.88 -1.61 -7.92
N ARG A 87 31.32 -0.48 -8.48
CA ARG A 87 31.69 -0.33 -9.90
C ARG A 87 33.18 -0.02 -10.12
N GLU A 88 33.97 0.07 -9.04
CA GLU A 88 35.44 0.08 -9.06
C GLU A 88 36.02 -1.32 -8.81
#